data_AF-A0A9P6ZP76-F1
#
_entry.id   AF-A0A9P6ZP76-F1
#
_cell.length_a   1.000
_cell.length_b   1.000
_cell.length_c   1.000
_cell.angle_alpha   90.00
_cell.angle_beta   90.00
_cell.angle_gamma   90.00
#
_symmetry.space_group_name_H-M   'P 1'
#
loop_
_entity.id
_entity.type
_entity.pdbx_description
1 polymer ?
#
loop_
_entity_poly.entity_id
_entity_poly.type
_entity_poly.pdbx_seq_one_letter_code
_entity_poly.pdbx_strand_id
1 'polypeptide(L)'
;MTLYRDQKGKFHFGTIDFPSHLLDQLGRKLLELFQMQDGLHDAFFVHELRGTKGASHHDPWDAGKRHAAFNAVFHLFDMSIIRPEDWVVDIGLEIQHKGRILQWLTKGHHRLLQLLLPSAPGHKIDSILASRSQYRRDLSAQLEDLGGFRALPGSRGKDDNVYYINAYTTDKSATYQLHDGIFKRRQAWHLFPASIGKLTKDLERIAEIFRLCGGSPEVGGQEGSARLEIRVPLSLVDQVLLEMPDSIIQDTIVTFDSKLFWYFKYYRMAALYHVVQNLQTANQAARLQPTSLQLGALIPYLINALIYRPAEGQAENVLLEAS
;
A
#
# COMPACT_ATOMS: atom_id res chain seq x y z
N MET A 1 23.51 19.09 -4.96
CA MET A 1 22.89 17.78 -5.28
C MET A 1 23.58 16.74 -4.40
N THR A 2 22.93 16.26 -3.34
CA THR A 2 23.57 15.36 -2.37
C THR A 2 23.34 13.92 -2.83
N LEU A 3 24.30 13.38 -3.59
CA LEU A 3 24.39 11.95 -3.82
C LEU A 3 24.69 11.30 -2.46
N TYR A 4 23.82 10.41 -2.02
CA TYR A 4 24.13 9.56 -0.87
C TYR A 4 24.03 8.09 -1.27
N ARG A 5 24.89 7.28 -0.67
CA ARG A 5 24.90 5.83 -0.84
C ARG A 5 24.08 5.20 0.27
N ASP A 6 23.20 4.26 -0.08
CA ASP A 6 22.55 3.43 0.94
C ASP A 6 23.54 2.41 1.55
N GLN A 7 23.06 1.66 2.54
CA GLN A 7 23.82 0.59 3.20
C GLN A 7 24.20 -0.56 2.25
N LYS A 8 23.71 -0.57 1.00
CA LYS A 8 24.03 -1.53 -0.05
C LYS A 8 24.93 -0.93 -1.13
N GLY A 9 25.43 0.29 -0.95
CA GLY A 9 26.33 0.97 -1.88
C GLY A 9 25.64 1.52 -3.15
N LYS A 10 24.30 1.50 -3.22
CA LYS A 10 23.56 2.09 -4.35
C LYS A 10 23.49 3.60 -4.18
N PHE A 11 23.77 4.31 -5.27
CA PHE A 11 23.56 5.76 -5.32
C PHE A 11 22.07 6.04 -5.34
N HIS A 12 21.62 6.82 -4.37
CA HIS A 12 20.29 7.39 -4.36
C HIS A 12 20.38 8.85 -4.77
N PHE A 13 19.61 9.20 -5.78
CA PHE A 13 19.34 10.60 -6.09
C PHE A 13 18.38 11.10 -5.01
N GLY A 14 18.90 11.90 -4.07
CA GLY A 14 18.05 12.54 -3.07
C GLY A 14 17.03 13.46 -3.75
N THR A 15 15.82 13.51 -3.21
CA THR A 15 14.84 14.54 -3.58
C THR A 15 15.18 15.83 -2.83
N ILE A 16 15.16 16.97 -3.52
CA ILE A 16 15.25 18.29 -2.89
C ILE A 16 13.85 18.88 -2.90
N ASP A 17 13.28 19.11 -1.71
CA ASP A 17 12.02 19.83 -1.61
C ASP A 17 12.21 21.26 -2.11
N PHE A 18 11.29 21.72 -2.95
CA PHE A 18 11.40 22.99 -3.65
C PHE A 18 10.08 23.75 -3.58
N PRO A 19 10.07 25.08 -3.32
CA PRO A 19 8.83 25.85 -3.25
C PRO A 19 8.06 25.82 -4.57
N SER A 20 6.75 25.54 -4.50
CA SER A 20 5.90 25.38 -5.69
C SER A 20 5.86 26.62 -6.59
N HIS A 21 5.86 27.82 -6.01
CA HIS A 21 5.83 29.10 -6.74
C HIS A 21 7.09 29.37 -7.59
N LEU A 22 8.16 28.59 -7.41
CA LEU A 22 9.40 28.70 -8.18
C LEU A 22 9.53 27.61 -9.26
N LEU A 23 8.57 26.68 -9.36
CA LEU A 23 8.67 25.50 -10.25
C LEU A 23 8.89 25.86 -11.71
N ASP A 24 8.19 26.88 -12.21
CA ASP A 24 8.37 27.38 -13.58
C ASP A 24 9.79 27.88 -13.85
N GLN A 25 10.37 28.63 -12.91
CA GLN A 25 11.72 29.16 -13.04
C GLN A 25 12.75 28.03 -13.01
N LEU A 26 12.57 27.08 -12.09
CA LEU A 26 13.41 25.90 -11.99
C LEU A 26 13.35 25.08 -13.27
N GLY A 27 12.14 24.84 -13.79
CA GLY A 27 11.93 24.03 -14.99
C GLY A 27 12.60 24.65 -16.21
N ARG A 28 12.39 25.94 -16.46
CA ARG A 28 13.08 26.66 -17.55
C ARG A 28 14.59 26.60 -17.39
N LYS A 29 15.10 26.84 -16.18
CA LYS A 29 16.54 26.87 -15.95
C LYS A 29 17.19 25.50 -16.12
N LEU A 30 16.52 24.42 -15.69
CA LEU A 30 16.99 23.05 -15.92
C LEU A 30 17.04 22.71 -17.40
N LEU A 31 16.00 23.05 -18.17
CA LEU A 31 15.99 22.82 -19.62
C LEU A 31 17.09 23.60 -20.34
N GLU A 32 17.33 24.87 -19.98
CA GLU A 32 18.46 25.65 -20.51
C GLU A 32 19.79 24.95 -20.23
N LEU A 33 19.99 24.47 -19.00
CA LEU A 33 21.23 23.78 -18.61
C LEU A 33 21.40 22.45 -19.36
N PHE A 34 20.31 21.70 -19.60
CA PHE A 34 20.35 20.46 -20.39
C PHE A 34 20.71 20.73 -21.84
N GLN A 35 20.18 21.81 -22.44
CA GLN A 35 20.51 22.20 -23.81
C GLN A 35 21.98 22.58 -23.98
N MET A 36 22.66 23.05 -22.93
CA MET A 36 24.08 23.40 -22.94
C MET A 36 25.03 22.20 -22.76
N GLN A 37 24.51 21.00 -22.51
CA GLN A 37 25.30 19.79 -22.29
C GLN A 37 25.14 18.82 -23.45
N ASP A 38 26.26 18.39 -24.03
CA ASP A 38 26.26 17.39 -25.10
C ASP A 38 25.55 16.11 -24.62
N GLY A 39 24.58 15.65 -25.42
CA GLY A 39 23.80 14.44 -25.14
C GLY A 39 22.58 14.62 -24.25
N LEU A 40 22.24 15.85 -23.83
CA LEU A 40 21.04 16.15 -23.03
C LEU A 40 20.02 17.04 -23.74
N HIS A 41 20.14 17.25 -25.05
CA HIS A 41 19.24 18.13 -25.81
C HIS A 41 17.76 17.68 -25.78
N ASP A 42 17.51 16.37 -25.69
CA ASP A 42 16.17 15.78 -25.58
C ASP A 42 15.82 15.35 -24.15
N ALA A 43 16.57 15.82 -23.16
CA ALA A 43 16.31 15.49 -21.77
C ALA A 43 15.01 16.13 -21.29
N PHE A 44 14.19 15.32 -20.62
CA PHE A 44 13.04 15.79 -19.85
C PHE A 44 13.28 15.49 -18.37
N PHE A 45 12.55 16.18 -17.52
CA PHE A 45 12.51 15.89 -16.09
C PHE A 45 11.05 15.77 -15.64
N VAL A 46 10.86 15.03 -14.57
CA VAL A 46 9.54 14.82 -13.96
C VAL A 46 9.55 15.48 -12.59
N HIS A 47 8.47 16.19 -12.27
CA HIS A 47 8.23 16.70 -10.93
C HIS A 47 7.13 15.88 -10.25
N GLU A 48 7.41 15.41 -9.04
CA GLU A 48 6.42 14.74 -8.19
C GLU A 48 5.89 15.74 -7.16
N LEU A 49 4.61 16.09 -7.27
CA LEU A 49 3.94 16.86 -6.24
C LEU A 49 3.56 15.95 -5.07
N ARG A 50 4.10 16.23 -3.88
CA ARG A 50 3.81 15.48 -2.65
C ARG A 50 2.91 16.29 -1.71
N GLY A 51 2.25 15.59 -0.78
CA GLY A 51 1.42 16.22 0.26
C GLY A 51 -0.04 16.48 -0.12
N THR A 52 -0.49 16.04 -1.30
CA THR A 52 -1.90 16.16 -1.76
C THR A 52 -2.78 14.99 -1.31
N LYS A 53 -2.19 13.91 -0.79
CA LYS A 53 -2.93 12.71 -0.39
C LYS A 53 -3.85 13.01 0.80
N GLY A 54 -5.14 12.77 0.64
CA GLY A 54 -6.15 13.07 1.67
C GLY A 54 -6.42 14.56 1.85
N ALA A 55 -5.93 15.42 0.95
CA ALA A 55 -6.18 16.86 1.00
C ALA A 55 -7.64 17.22 0.71
N SER A 56 -8.38 16.33 0.05
CA SER A 56 -9.81 16.50 -0.22
C SER A 56 -10.59 15.21 0.08
N HIS A 57 -11.73 15.39 0.76
CA HIS A 57 -12.78 14.40 0.93
C HIS A 57 -14.09 15.03 0.46
N HIS A 58 -14.90 14.29 -0.26
CA HIS A 58 -16.18 14.79 -0.77
C HIS A 58 -17.23 13.67 -0.74
N ASP A 59 -18.49 14.10 -0.71
CA ASP A 59 -19.62 13.20 -0.89
C ASP A 59 -19.66 12.78 -2.38
N PRO A 60 -19.62 11.47 -2.70
CA PRO A 60 -19.61 11.02 -4.09
C PRO A 60 -20.92 11.35 -4.83
N TRP A 61 -22.03 11.65 -4.15
CA TRP A 61 -23.28 12.06 -4.80
C TRP A 61 -23.37 13.57 -5.07
N ASP A 62 -22.54 14.38 -4.41
CA ASP A 62 -22.52 15.83 -4.57
C ASP A 62 -21.54 16.26 -5.68
N ALA A 63 -22.08 16.48 -6.88
CA ALA A 63 -21.30 16.87 -8.06
C ALA A 63 -20.50 18.17 -7.84
N GLY A 64 -21.04 19.12 -7.07
CA GLY A 64 -20.36 20.37 -6.76
C GLY A 64 -19.12 20.13 -5.89
N LYS A 65 -19.24 19.28 -4.87
CA LYS A 65 -18.09 18.91 -4.02
C LYS A 65 -17.05 18.07 -4.76
N ARG A 66 -17.45 17.17 -5.66
CA ARG A 66 -16.52 16.44 -6.53
C ARG A 66 -15.68 17.39 -7.36
N HIS A 67 -16.34 18.32 -8.06
CA HIS A 67 -15.68 19.30 -8.91
C HIS A 67 -14.78 20.26 -8.10
N ALA A 68 -15.22 20.69 -6.91
CA ALA A 68 -14.39 21.50 -6.02
C ALA A 68 -13.14 20.75 -5.52
N ALA A 69 -13.27 19.47 -5.16
CA ALA A 69 -12.16 18.63 -4.76
C ALA A 69 -11.15 18.41 -5.91
N PHE A 70 -11.66 18.22 -7.13
CA PHE A 70 -10.83 18.14 -8.34
C PHE A 70 -10.05 19.44 -8.54
N ASN A 71 -10.73 20.58 -8.57
CA ASN A 71 -10.08 21.89 -8.75
C ASN A 71 -9.05 22.18 -7.65
N ALA A 72 -9.32 21.77 -6.41
CA ALA A 72 -8.38 21.91 -5.32
C ALA A 72 -7.11 21.05 -5.50
N VAL A 73 -7.20 19.86 -6.08
CA VAL A 73 -6.01 19.03 -6.38
C VAL A 73 -5.26 19.61 -7.58
N PHE A 74 -5.98 20.08 -8.59
CA PHE A 74 -5.41 20.56 -9.85
C PHE A 74 -5.04 22.05 -9.86
N HIS A 75 -5.24 22.79 -8.76
CA HIS A 75 -4.99 24.25 -8.73
C HIS A 75 -3.53 24.65 -9.04
N LEU A 76 -2.57 23.75 -8.84
CA LEU A 76 -1.15 23.98 -9.16
C LEU A 76 -0.78 23.60 -10.59
N PHE A 77 -1.70 23.00 -11.34
CA PHE A 77 -1.46 22.55 -12.70
C PHE A 77 -1.94 23.63 -13.68
N ASP A 78 -1.11 23.91 -14.68
CA ASP A 78 -1.59 24.66 -15.85
C ASP A 78 -2.44 23.73 -16.71
N MET A 79 -3.76 23.80 -16.51
CA MET A 79 -4.71 22.99 -17.24
C MET A 79 -4.77 23.34 -18.74
N SER A 80 -4.22 24.49 -19.16
CA SER A 80 -4.25 24.91 -20.57
C SER A 80 -3.30 24.11 -21.47
N ILE A 81 -2.26 23.52 -20.89
CA ILE A 81 -1.28 22.68 -21.58
C ILE A 81 -1.55 21.18 -21.42
N ILE A 82 -2.51 20.82 -20.56
CA ILE A 82 -2.88 19.43 -20.30
C ILE A 82 -3.89 18.97 -21.36
N ARG A 83 -3.57 17.86 -22.02
CA ARG A 83 -4.48 17.11 -22.87
C ARG A 83 -5.12 15.99 -22.04
N PRO A 84 -6.43 16.05 -21.73
CA PRO A 84 -7.07 15.07 -20.85
C PRO A 84 -6.91 13.61 -21.29
N GLU A 85 -6.79 13.36 -22.59
CA GLU A 85 -6.57 12.04 -23.19
C GLU A 85 -5.18 11.45 -22.91
N ASP A 86 -4.17 12.30 -22.67
CA ASP A 86 -2.80 11.88 -22.38
C ASP A 86 -2.59 11.63 -20.88
N TRP A 87 -3.59 11.95 -20.06
CA TRP A 87 -3.52 11.92 -18.60
C TRP A 87 -4.45 10.88 -18.01
N VAL A 88 -4.00 10.26 -16.93
CA VAL A 88 -4.78 9.31 -16.15
C VAL A 88 -4.83 9.76 -14.70
N VAL A 89 -5.95 9.46 -14.04
CA VAL A 89 -6.22 9.81 -12.65
C VAL A 89 -6.68 8.57 -11.90
N ASP A 90 -6.25 8.45 -10.64
CA ASP A 90 -6.73 7.42 -9.72
C ASP A 90 -7.95 7.97 -8.95
N ILE A 91 -9.12 7.42 -9.21
CA ILE A 91 -10.37 7.75 -8.51
C ILE A 91 -10.63 6.70 -7.45
N GLY A 92 -10.87 7.15 -6.22
CA GLY A 92 -11.04 6.30 -5.06
C GLY A 92 -12.38 6.48 -4.36
N LEU A 93 -13.06 5.38 -4.10
CA LEU A 93 -14.21 5.31 -3.20
C LEU A 93 -13.74 4.75 -1.85
N GLU A 94 -14.13 5.41 -0.77
CA GLU A 94 -13.78 5.01 0.58
C GLU A 94 -15.04 4.71 1.39
N ILE A 95 -15.10 3.50 1.94
CA ILE A 95 -16.20 3.01 2.76
C ILE A 95 -15.72 2.97 4.19
N GLN A 96 -16.50 3.60 5.07
CA GLN A 96 -16.17 3.79 6.48
C GLN A 96 -17.31 3.27 7.35
N HIS A 97 -16.97 2.75 8.53
CA HIS A 97 -17.93 2.41 9.56
C HIS A 97 -17.32 2.74 10.92
N LYS A 98 -17.98 3.62 11.67
CA LYS A 98 -17.49 4.13 12.96
C LYS A 98 -17.24 3.00 13.97
N GLY A 99 -16.08 3.03 14.61
CA GLY A 99 -15.61 2.02 15.57
C GLY A 99 -15.21 0.70 14.95
N ARG A 100 -15.10 0.62 13.61
CA ARG A 100 -14.77 -0.62 12.90
C ARG A 100 -13.52 -0.52 12.03
N ILE A 101 -12.97 -1.69 11.75
CA ILE A 101 -12.02 -1.93 10.67
C ILE A 101 -12.70 -2.76 9.60
N LEU A 102 -12.72 -2.25 8.38
CA LEU A 102 -13.26 -2.94 7.21
C LEU A 102 -12.14 -3.68 6.49
N GLN A 103 -12.36 -4.94 6.17
CA GLN A 103 -11.43 -5.75 5.38
C GLN A 103 -12.14 -6.27 4.13
N TRP A 104 -11.41 -6.31 3.03
CA TRP A 104 -11.87 -6.93 1.79
C TRP A 104 -11.84 -8.46 1.92
N LEU A 105 -12.90 -9.10 1.46
CA LEU A 105 -13.01 -10.55 1.36
C LEU A 105 -12.41 -11.02 0.05
N THR A 106 -11.44 -11.93 0.12
CA THR A 106 -10.73 -12.43 -1.06
C THR A 106 -11.64 -13.18 -2.02
N LYS A 107 -12.66 -13.88 -1.50
CA LYS A 107 -13.74 -14.50 -2.30
C LYS A 107 -14.58 -13.47 -3.09
N GLY A 108 -14.62 -12.21 -2.63
CA GLY A 108 -15.37 -11.13 -3.26
C GLY A 108 -14.66 -10.48 -4.45
N HIS A 109 -13.38 -10.78 -4.68
CA HIS A 109 -12.58 -10.08 -5.72
C HIS A 109 -13.12 -10.26 -7.13
N HIS A 110 -13.64 -11.45 -7.46
CA HIS A 110 -14.29 -11.68 -8.74
C HIS A 110 -15.49 -10.73 -8.93
N ARG A 111 -16.32 -10.57 -7.90
CA ARG A 111 -17.49 -9.69 -7.93
C ARG A 111 -17.11 -8.21 -8.06
N LEU A 112 -16.03 -7.80 -7.40
CA LEU A 112 -15.47 -6.45 -7.55
C LEU A 112 -14.98 -6.19 -8.97
N LEU A 113 -14.26 -7.15 -9.58
CA LEU A 113 -13.81 -7.01 -10.96
C LEU A 113 -14.98 -6.94 -11.95
N GLN A 114 -16.05 -7.71 -11.72
CA GLN A 114 -17.27 -7.61 -12.55
C GLN A 114 -17.95 -6.24 -12.44
N LEU A 115 -17.98 -5.65 -11.24
CA LEU A 115 -18.53 -4.30 -11.03
C LEU A 115 -17.71 -3.26 -11.82
N LEU A 116 -16.38 -3.39 -11.81
CA LEU A 116 -15.46 -2.41 -12.35
C LEU A 116 -15.17 -2.59 -13.85
N LEU A 117 -15.42 -3.78 -14.38
CA LEU A 117 -15.21 -4.13 -15.78
C LEU A 117 -16.51 -4.73 -16.37
N PRO A 118 -17.61 -3.95 -16.41
CA PRO A 118 -18.91 -4.46 -16.84
C PRO A 118 -18.91 -4.96 -18.30
N SER A 119 -18.01 -4.44 -19.15
CA SER A 119 -17.87 -4.90 -20.53
C SER A 119 -17.12 -6.24 -20.66
N ALA A 120 -16.43 -6.69 -19.61
CA ALA A 120 -15.68 -7.94 -19.62
C ALA A 120 -16.57 -9.13 -19.18
N PRO A 121 -16.80 -10.14 -20.05
CA PRO A 121 -17.51 -11.35 -19.66
C PRO A 121 -16.75 -12.13 -18.58
N GLY A 122 -17.47 -12.95 -17.80
CA GLY A 122 -16.91 -13.68 -16.64
C GLY A 122 -15.60 -14.43 -16.91
N HIS A 123 -15.50 -15.16 -18.02
CA HIS A 123 -14.27 -15.88 -18.38
C HIS A 123 -13.04 -14.96 -18.57
N LYS A 124 -13.23 -13.70 -18.97
CA LYS A 124 -12.14 -12.71 -19.04
C LYS A 124 -11.72 -12.25 -17.64
N ILE A 125 -12.66 -12.12 -16.71
CA ILE A 125 -12.39 -11.84 -15.29
C ILE A 125 -11.61 -12.99 -14.65
N ASP A 126 -12.05 -14.23 -14.86
CA ASP A 126 -11.35 -15.43 -14.39
C ASP A 126 -9.89 -15.47 -14.90
N SER A 127 -9.69 -15.11 -16.17
CA SER A 127 -8.36 -15.02 -16.76
C SER A 127 -7.47 -13.94 -16.12
N ILE A 128 -8.03 -12.81 -15.66
CA ILE A 128 -7.28 -11.81 -14.89
C ILE A 128 -6.85 -12.40 -13.55
N LEU A 129 -7.79 -13.00 -12.81
CA LEU A 129 -7.55 -13.58 -11.48
C LEU A 129 -6.51 -14.70 -11.50
N ALA A 130 -6.49 -15.51 -12.55
CA ALA A 130 -5.51 -16.58 -12.73
C ALA A 130 -4.09 -16.08 -13.07
N SER A 131 -3.95 -14.82 -13.51
CA SER A 131 -2.68 -14.29 -14.01
C SER A 131 -1.87 -13.57 -12.94
N ARG A 132 -0.69 -14.10 -12.59
CA ARG A 132 0.24 -13.48 -11.63
C ARG A 132 0.80 -12.12 -12.07
N SER A 133 0.79 -11.83 -13.38
CA SER A 133 1.22 -10.54 -13.92
C SER A 133 0.11 -9.50 -13.92
N GLN A 134 -1.14 -9.94 -14.03
CA GLN A 134 -2.30 -9.05 -14.09
C GLN A 134 -3.04 -8.92 -12.76
N TYR A 135 -2.85 -9.84 -11.83
CA TYR A 135 -3.55 -9.85 -10.56
C TYR A 135 -2.60 -10.21 -9.43
N ARG A 136 -2.68 -9.42 -8.35
CA ARG A 136 -1.94 -9.67 -7.10
C ARG A 136 -2.89 -9.53 -5.94
N ARG A 137 -2.97 -10.58 -5.13
CA ARG A 137 -3.70 -10.59 -3.88
C ARG A 137 -2.82 -10.03 -2.77
N ASP A 138 -3.34 -9.07 -2.03
CA ASP A 138 -2.65 -8.36 -0.96
C ASP A 138 -3.26 -8.79 0.39
N LEU A 139 -2.91 -9.98 0.88
CA LEU A 139 -3.49 -10.54 2.12
C LEU A 139 -3.20 -9.67 3.36
N SER A 140 -4.12 -9.68 4.30
CA SER A 140 -4.04 -8.98 5.57
C SER A 140 -3.61 -9.95 6.67
N ALA A 141 -2.43 -9.74 7.26
CA ALA A 141 -1.97 -10.53 8.42
C ALA A 141 -1.98 -12.07 8.21
N GLN A 142 -1.69 -12.55 6.98
CA GLN A 142 -1.79 -13.97 6.57
C GLN A 142 -3.19 -14.60 6.68
N LEU A 143 -4.23 -13.80 6.86
CA LEU A 143 -5.60 -14.31 6.83
C LEU A 143 -6.00 -14.49 5.35
N GLU A 144 -6.11 -15.73 4.89
CA GLU A 144 -6.32 -16.04 3.46
C GLU A 144 -7.65 -15.53 2.90
N ASP A 145 -8.65 -15.41 3.77
CA ASP A 145 -9.97 -14.86 3.44
C ASP A 145 -9.98 -13.33 3.41
N LEU A 146 -8.97 -12.68 3.99
CA LEU A 146 -8.92 -11.22 4.13
C LEU A 146 -7.75 -10.64 3.35
N GLY A 147 -8.05 -9.71 2.45
CA GLY A 147 -7.01 -9.04 1.70
C GLY A 147 -7.58 -8.21 0.59
N GLY A 148 -6.87 -7.16 0.25
CA GLY A 148 -7.14 -6.39 -0.95
C GLY A 148 -6.58 -7.09 -2.20
N PHE A 149 -6.61 -6.37 -3.32
CA PHE A 149 -5.92 -6.80 -4.53
C PHE A 149 -5.52 -5.62 -5.40
N ARG A 150 -4.59 -5.92 -6.31
CA ARG A 150 -4.23 -5.07 -7.44
C ARG A 150 -4.52 -5.82 -8.72
N ALA A 151 -5.15 -5.15 -9.69
CA ALA A 151 -5.35 -5.70 -11.01
C ALA A 151 -4.87 -4.73 -12.11
N LEU A 152 -4.28 -5.31 -13.15
CA LEU A 152 -3.89 -4.67 -14.40
C LEU A 152 -4.72 -5.32 -15.52
N PRO A 153 -5.94 -4.82 -15.80
CA PRO A 153 -6.86 -5.46 -16.74
C PRO A 153 -6.28 -5.61 -18.15
N GLY A 154 -5.39 -4.69 -18.55
CA GLY A 154 -4.80 -4.67 -19.89
C GLY A 154 -5.86 -4.47 -20.96
N SER A 155 -5.81 -5.26 -22.03
CA SER A 155 -6.81 -5.20 -23.11
C SER A 155 -8.25 -5.46 -22.64
N ARG A 156 -8.44 -6.11 -21.49
CA ARG A 156 -9.77 -6.45 -20.95
C ARG A 156 -10.45 -5.29 -20.25
N GLY A 157 -9.73 -4.23 -19.89
CA GLY A 157 -10.30 -3.01 -19.33
C GLY A 157 -10.40 -1.85 -20.31
N LYS A 158 -10.08 -2.10 -21.60
CA LYS A 158 -10.07 -1.05 -22.62
C LYS A 158 -11.46 -0.47 -22.87
N ASP A 159 -12.47 -1.32 -22.98
CA ASP A 159 -13.84 -0.91 -23.29
C ASP A 159 -14.46 -0.11 -22.13
N ASP A 160 -14.01 -0.38 -20.89
CA ASP A 160 -14.42 0.33 -19.68
C ASP A 160 -13.48 1.50 -19.31
N ASN A 161 -12.42 1.74 -20.10
CA ASN A 161 -11.35 2.71 -19.82
C ASN A 161 -10.67 2.56 -18.45
N VAL A 162 -10.57 1.34 -17.93
CA VAL A 162 -9.95 1.03 -16.64
C VAL A 162 -8.57 0.41 -16.85
N TYR A 163 -7.52 1.14 -16.47
CA TYR A 163 -6.12 0.72 -16.66
C TYR A 163 -5.52 0.00 -15.46
N TYR A 164 -6.01 0.30 -14.27
CA TYR A 164 -5.52 -0.26 -13.02
C TYR A 164 -6.63 -0.25 -11.97
N ILE A 165 -6.63 -1.26 -11.11
CA ILE A 165 -7.59 -1.41 -10.02
C ILE A 165 -6.81 -1.73 -8.75
N ASN A 166 -7.19 -1.12 -7.63
CA ASN A 166 -6.56 -1.33 -6.34
C ASN A 166 -7.61 -1.29 -5.21
N ALA A 167 -7.88 -2.44 -4.61
CA ALA A 167 -8.67 -2.55 -3.39
C ALA A 167 -7.72 -2.75 -2.21
N TYR A 168 -7.83 -1.92 -1.16
CA TYR A 168 -7.01 -2.05 0.05
C TYR A 168 -7.72 -1.47 1.27
N THR A 169 -7.21 -1.78 2.48
CA THR A 169 -7.67 -1.17 3.73
C THR A 169 -6.69 -0.09 4.22
N THR A 170 -7.21 0.96 4.85
CA THR A 170 -6.43 2.11 5.35
C THR A 170 -5.85 1.91 6.76
N ASP A 171 -6.06 0.75 7.40
CA ASP A 171 -5.47 0.40 8.72
C ASP A 171 -3.94 0.42 8.68
N LYS A 172 -3.35 0.23 7.50
CA LYS A 172 -1.91 0.43 7.23
C LYS A 172 -1.39 1.83 7.56
N SER A 173 -2.25 2.82 7.76
CA SER A 173 -1.85 4.18 8.18
C SER A 173 -1.05 4.18 9.48
N ALA A 174 -1.36 3.27 10.41
CA ALA A 174 -0.63 3.12 11.67
C ALA A 174 0.83 2.67 11.50
N THR A 175 1.13 1.98 10.38
CA THR A 175 2.45 1.42 10.08
C THR A 175 3.11 2.08 8.88
N TYR A 176 2.51 3.15 8.34
CA TYR A 176 3.03 3.87 7.19
C TYR A 176 4.22 4.72 7.59
N GLN A 177 5.33 4.59 6.85
CA GLN A 177 6.53 5.40 7.04
C GLN A 177 7.14 5.72 5.68
N LEU A 178 7.56 6.97 5.49
CA LEU A 178 8.21 7.44 4.26
C LEU A 178 9.70 7.07 4.21
N HIS A 179 10.33 6.92 5.38
CA HIS A 179 11.73 6.58 5.52
C HIS A 179 11.91 5.27 6.30
N ASP A 180 13.12 4.74 6.28
CA ASP A 180 13.49 3.56 7.06
C ASP A 180 13.33 3.81 8.56
N GLY A 181 12.21 3.35 9.11
CA GLY A 181 11.92 3.36 10.54
C GLY A 181 11.68 1.96 11.10
N ILE A 182 11.06 1.91 12.28
CA ILE A 182 10.72 0.66 12.99
C ILE A 182 9.79 -0.26 12.16
N PHE A 183 9.04 0.32 11.23
CA PHE A 183 8.29 -0.32 10.14
C PHE A 183 9.07 -1.37 9.35
N LYS A 184 10.38 -1.18 9.13
CA LYS A 184 11.10 -1.78 8.00
C LYS A 184 10.89 -3.29 7.84
N ARG A 185 10.83 -3.77 6.59
CA ARG A 185 10.76 -5.21 6.30
C ARG A 185 11.89 -5.97 6.97
N ARG A 186 11.52 -7.03 7.68
CA ARG A 186 12.44 -7.95 8.36
C ARG A 186 12.95 -8.99 7.37
N GLN A 187 14.13 -9.49 7.69
CA GLN A 187 14.93 -10.40 6.88
C GLN A 187 15.61 -11.39 7.83
N ALA A 188 15.96 -12.59 7.36
CA ALA A 188 16.55 -13.63 8.20
C ALA A 188 17.80 -13.17 8.97
N TRP A 189 18.67 -12.36 8.36
CA TRP A 189 19.88 -11.84 9.00
C TRP A 189 19.61 -10.94 10.23
N HIS A 190 18.39 -10.41 10.39
CA HIS A 190 18.04 -9.67 11.60
C HIS A 190 18.00 -10.55 12.86
N LEU A 191 17.98 -11.89 12.70
CA LEU A 191 18.08 -12.85 13.81
C LEU A 191 19.53 -13.20 14.17
N PHE A 192 20.51 -12.67 13.45
CA PHE A 192 21.92 -12.93 13.76
C PHE A 192 22.31 -12.25 15.08
N PRO A 193 23.31 -12.77 15.82
CA PRO A 193 23.68 -12.27 17.14
C PRO A 193 23.92 -10.75 17.21
N ALA A 194 24.50 -10.17 16.16
CA ALA A 194 24.77 -8.73 16.08
C ALA A 194 23.50 -7.86 15.91
N SER A 195 22.40 -8.42 15.40
CA SER A 195 21.18 -7.68 15.05
C SER A 195 19.97 -8.03 15.92
N ILE A 196 19.93 -9.23 16.50
CA ILE A 196 18.75 -9.77 17.18
C ILE A 196 18.30 -8.91 18.36
N GLY A 197 19.25 -8.33 19.12
CA GLY A 197 18.90 -7.44 20.23
C GLY A 197 18.20 -6.15 19.79
N LYS A 198 18.51 -5.64 18.59
CA LYS A 198 17.78 -4.50 18.00
C LYS A 198 16.41 -4.94 17.52
N LEU A 199 16.30 -6.12 16.89
CA LEU A 199 15.01 -6.67 16.47
C LEU A 199 14.07 -6.83 17.67
N THR A 200 14.52 -7.39 18.79
CA THR A 200 13.71 -7.56 20.01
C THR A 200 13.11 -6.23 20.47
N LYS A 201 13.90 -5.16 20.54
CA LYS A 201 13.44 -3.80 20.91
C LYS A 201 12.44 -3.24 19.89
N ASP A 202 12.69 -3.44 18.61
CA ASP A 202 11.78 -2.99 17.56
C ASP A 202 10.41 -3.71 17.69
N LEU A 203 10.39 -5.02 17.94
CA LEU A 203 9.15 -5.79 18.06
C LEU A 203 8.34 -5.40 19.30
N GLU A 204 9.00 -5.15 20.43
CA GLU A 204 8.36 -4.62 21.64
C GLU A 204 7.65 -3.29 21.33
N ARG A 205 8.35 -2.38 20.65
CA ARG A 205 7.79 -1.08 20.27
C ARG A 205 6.63 -1.21 19.28
N ILE A 206 6.74 -2.11 18.30
CA ILE A 206 5.65 -2.36 17.34
C ILE A 206 4.42 -2.94 18.04
N ALA A 207 4.62 -3.89 18.97
CA ALA A 207 3.53 -4.44 19.76
C ALA A 207 2.86 -3.34 20.59
N GLU A 208 3.62 -2.47 21.24
CA GLU A 208 3.07 -1.34 21.96
C GLU A 208 2.23 -0.43 21.06
N ILE A 209 2.69 -0.14 19.84
CA ILE A 209 1.91 0.66 18.87
C ILE A 209 0.61 -0.04 18.51
N PHE A 210 0.62 -1.35 18.24
CA PHE A 210 -0.63 -2.09 17.99
C PHE A 210 -1.58 -2.05 19.19
N ARG A 211 -1.07 -2.14 20.42
CA ARG A 211 -1.88 -1.98 21.63
C ARG A 211 -2.50 -0.59 21.71
N LEU A 212 -1.73 0.46 21.40
CA LEU A 212 -2.22 1.85 21.38
C LEU A 212 -3.29 2.06 20.30
N CYS A 213 -3.11 1.45 19.12
CA CYS A 213 -4.13 1.46 18.06
C CYS A 213 -5.42 0.76 18.50
N GLY A 214 -5.35 -0.23 19.40
CA GLY A 214 -6.53 -0.85 20.00
C GLY A 214 -7.34 0.10 20.89
N GLY A 215 -6.75 1.21 21.33
CA GLY A 215 -7.41 2.27 22.09
C GLY A 215 -7.77 1.90 23.53
N SER A 216 -8.37 2.89 24.23
CA SER A 216 -9.01 2.70 25.54
C SER A 216 -10.53 2.57 25.38
N PRO A 217 -11.26 2.15 26.44
CA PRO A 217 -12.72 2.19 26.43
C PRO A 217 -13.33 3.58 26.13
N GLU A 218 -12.64 4.68 26.48
CA GLU A 218 -13.18 6.03 26.23
C GLU A 218 -12.88 6.56 24.83
N VAL A 219 -11.73 6.21 24.25
CA VAL A 219 -11.28 6.75 22.94
C VAL A 219 -11.68 5.85 21.77
N GLY A 220 -11.84 4.55 22.02
CA GLY A 220 -12.02 3.56 20.96
C GLY A 220 -10.71 3.27 20.20
N GLY A 221 -10.71 2.19 19.42
CA GLY A 221 -9.57 1.82 18.60
C GLY A 221 -9.50 2.61 17.29
N GLN A 222 -8.29 2.76 16.75
CA GLN A 222 -8.06 3.34 15.43
C GLN A 222 -8.85 2.57 14.36
N GLU A 223 -9.64 3.28 13.58
CA GLU A 223 -10.49 2.72 12.54
C GLU A 223 -9.71 2.43 11.24
N GLY A 224 -10.35 1.69 10.34
CA GLY A 224 -9.78 1.33 9.04
C GLY A 224 -10.87 1.25 7.99
N SER A 225 -10.72 2.03 6.93
CA SER A 225 -11.66 2.12 5.81
C SER A 225 -11.30 1.11 4.73
N ALA A 226 -12.32 0.55 4.07
CA ALA A 226 -12.13 -0.19 2.83
C ALA A 226 -12.10 0.82 1.68
N ARG A 227 -11.02 0.81 0.91
CA ARG A 227 -10.79 1.75 -0.20
C ARG A 227 -10.65 1.00 -1.51
N LEU A 228 -11.42 1.43 -2.50
CA LEU A 228 -11.40 0.91 -3.86
C LEU A 228 -10.96 2.04 -4.78
N GLU A 229 -9.90 1.82 -5.56
CA GLU A 229 -9.36 2.80 -6.49
C GLU A 229 -9.32 2.21 -7.90
N ILE A 230 -9.65 3.03 -8.90
CA ILE A 230 -9.45 2.72 -10.32
C ILE A 230 -8.69 3.84 -11.03
N ARG A 231 -7.86 3.45 -11.99
CA ARG A 231 -7.15 4.39 -12.87
C ARG A 231 -7.88 4.51 -14.19
N VAL A 232 -8.27 5.73 -14.53
CA VAL A 232 -9.04 6.06 -15.74
C VAL A 232 -8.44 7.30 -16.42
N PRO A 233 -8.77 7.58 -17.70
CA PRO A 233 -8.47 8.85 -18.33
C PRO A 233 -9.00 10.05 -17.51
N LEU A 234 -8.28 11.18 -17.57
CA LEU A 234 -8.68 12.40 -16.85
C LEU A 234 -10.09 12.87 -17.21
N SER A 235 -10.52 12.64 -18.45
CA SER A 235 -11.87 12.97 -18.94
C SER A 235 -13.02 12.27 -18.20
N LEU A 236 -12.72 11.21 -17.45
CA LEU A 236 -13.71 10.41 -16.71
C LEU A 236 -13.76 10.73 -15.21
N VAL A 237 -12.99 11.72 -14.73
CA VAL A 237 -12.82 12.02 -13.29
C VAL A 237 -14.14 12.16 -12.50
N ASP A 238 -15.17 12.78 -13.10
CA ASP A 238 -16.44 13.06 -12.43
C ASP A 238 -17.54 12.02 -12.74
N GLN A 239 -17.21 10.95 -13.48
CA GLN A 239 -18.19 10.02 -14.06
C GLN A 239 -18.06 8.58 -13.54
N VAL A 240 -16.97 8.24 -12.87
CA VAL A 240 -16.67 6.86 -12.47
C VAL A 240 -16.67 6.69 -10.96
N LEU A 241 -16.96 5.46 -10.52
CA LEU A 241 -16.87 5.05 -9.12
C LEU A 241 -17.69 5.93 -8.14
N LEU A 242 -18.86 6.39 -8.61
CA LEU A 242 -19.75 7.27 -7.85
C LEU A 242 -20.56 6.54 -6.77
N GLU A 243 -20.75 5.24 -6.93
CA GLU A 243 -21.53 4.42 -6.00
C GLU A 243 -21.00 2.99 -6.00
N MET A 244 -21.15 2.32 -4.86
CA MET A 244 -20.98 0.88 -4.74
C MET A 244 -22.27 0.28 -4.20
N PRO A 245 -22.95 -0.60 -4.95
CA PRO A 245 -24.22 -1.15 -4.50
C PRO A 245 -24.08 -1.92 -3.18
N ASP A 246 -25.07 -1.81 -2.30
CA ASP A 246 -25.08 -2.46 -0.98
C ASP A 246 -24.83 -3.97 -1.07
N SER A 247 -25.38 -4.63 -2.09
CA SER A 247 -25.14 -6.07 -2.31
C SER A 247 -23.65 -6.37 -2.53
N ILE A 248 -22.93 -5.49 -3.24
CA ILE A 248 -21.49 -5.68 -3.45
C ILE A 248 -20.75 -5.46 -2.13
N ILE A 249 -21.13 -4.45 -1.34
CA ILE A 249 -20.55 -4.22 0.00
C ILE A 249 -20.73 -5.47 0.88
N GLN A 250 -21.94 -6.02 0.94
CA GLN A 250 -22.26 -7.22 1.72
C GLN A 250 -21.47 -8.45 1.27
N ASP A 251 -21.24 -8.61 -0.03
CA ASP A 251 -20.52 -9.76 -0.58
C ASP A 251 -18.98 -9.65 -0.46
N THR A 252 -18.46 -8.43 -0.32
CA THR A 252 -17.03 -8.15 -0.53
C THR A 252 -16.33 -7.55 0.68
N ILE A 253 -17.05 -7.09 1.70
CA ILE A 253 -16.47 -6.46 2.89
C ILE A 253 -16.94 -7.18 4.15
N VAL A 254 -15.99 -7.39 5.07
CA VAL A 254 -16.27 -7.80 6.45
C VAL A 254 -15.87 -6.67 7.41
N THR A 255 -16.61 -6.52 8.50
CA THR A 255 -16.34 -5.53 9.54
C THR A 255 -15.83 -6.22 10.81
N PHE A 256 -14.81 -5.63 11.40
CA PHE A 256 -14.30 -6.01 12.72
C PHE A 256 -14.46 -4.85 13.68
N ASP A 257 -14.69 -5.15 14.96
CA ASP A 257 -14.45 -4.16 16.00
C ASP A 257 -12.98 -3.70 15.95
N SER A 258 -12.76 -2.38 15.92
CA SER A 258 -11.40 -1.82 15.76
C SER A 258 -10.46 -2.30 16.86
N LYS A 259 -10.95 -2.33 18.11
CA LYS A 259 -10.17 -2.79 19.25
C LYS A 259 -9.79 -4.26 19.06
N LEU A 260 -10.75 -5.13 18.74
CA LEU A 260 -10.50 -6.55 18.54
C LEU A 260 -9.42 -6.80 17.47
N PHE A 261 -9.51 -6.12 16.32
CA PHE A 261 -8.57 -6.32 15.22
C PHE A 261 -7.14 -5.88 15.58
N TRP A 262 -6.98 -4.76 16.29
CA TRP A 262 -5.66 -4.33 16.76
C TRP A 262 -5.09 -5.23 17.85
N TYR A 263 -5.93 -5.71 18.78
CA TYR A 263 -5.49 -6.67 19.79
C TYR A 263 -5.06 -8.01 19.15
N PHE A 264 -5.74 -8.46 18.09
CA PHE A 264 -5.27 -9.60 17.30
C PHE A 264 -3.83 -9.39 16.78
N LYS A 265 -3.56 -8.23 16.16
CA LYS A 265 -2.19 -7.90 15.70
C LYS A 265 -1.20 -7.79 16.86
N TYR A 266 -1.60 -7.19 17.98
CA TYR A 266 -0.79 -7.08 19.20
C TYR A 266 -0.40 -8.45 19.74
N TYR A 267 -1.36 -9.35 19.98
CA TYR A 267 -1.08 -10.68 20.54
C TYR A 267 -0.19 -11.51 19.62
N ARG A 268 -0.41 -11.44 18.29
CA ARG A 268 0.48 -12.10 17.33
C ARG A 268 1.89 -11.51 17.37
N MET A 269 2.04 -10.19 17.43
CA MET A 269 3.36 -9.55 17.54
C MET A 269 4.05 -9.91 18.86
N ALA A 270 3.33 -9.93 19.98
CA ALA A 270 3.85 -10.32 21.28
C ALA A 270 4.34 -11.77 21.30
N ALA A 271 3.60 -12.69 20.68
CA ALA A 271 4.04 -14.08 20.53
C ALA A 271 5.36 -14.17 19.73
N LEU A 272 5.46 -13.44 18.61
CA LEU A 272 6.68 -13.38 17.80
C LEU A 272 7.85 -12.76 18.57
N TYR A 273 7.60 -11.71 19.35
CA TYR A 273 8.57 -11.11 20.26
C TYR A 273 9.15 -12.14 21.22
N HIS A 274 8.32 -12.96 21.88
CA HIS A 274 8.79 -13.99 22.80
C HIS A 274 9.64 -15.06 22.11
N VAL A 275 9.31 -15.44 20.88
CA VAL A 275 10.15 -16.37 20.10
C VAL A 275 11.52 -15.75 19.84
N VAL A 276 11.57 -14.48 19.40
CA VAL A 276 12.85 -13.79 19.15
C VAL A 276 13.65 -13.60 20.43
N GLN A 277 13.00 -13.28 21.54
CA GLN A 277 13.65 -13.17 22.86
C GLN A 277 14.27 -14.50 23.28
N ASN A 278 13.54 -15.62 23.13
CA ASN A 278 14.05 -16.94 23.43
C ASN A 278 15.23 -17.32 22.52
N LEU A 279 15.16 -17.00 21.22
CA LEU A 279 16.28 -17.19 20.29
C LEU A 279 17.49 -16.35 20.67
N GLN A 280 17.30 -15.14 21.19
CA GLN A 280 18.37 -14.26 21.63
C GLN A 280 19.10 -14.81 22.86
N THR A 281 18.38 -15.38 23.82
CA THR A 281 18.95 -15.91 25.07
C THR A 281 19.42 -17.36 24.95
N ALA A 282 19.01 -18.09 23.90
CA ALA A 282 19.41 -19.46 23.68
C ALA A 282 20.93 -19.61 23.45
N ASN A 283 21.50 -20.69 23.97
CA ASN A 283 22.89 -21.05 23.72
C ASN A 283 23.12 -21.42 22.23
N GLN A 284 24.38 -21.51 21.82
CA GLN A 284 24.73 -21.78 20.43
C GLN A 284 24.19 -23.13 19.93
N ALA A 285 24.28 -24.19 20.74
CA ALA A 285 23.82 -25.53 20.35
C ALA A 285 22.31 -25.57 20.09
N ALA A 286 21.51 -24.86 20.90
CA ALA A 286 20.06 -24.76 20.73
C ALA A 286 19.68 -23.94 19.49
N ARG A 287 20.41 -22.85 19.19
CA ARG A 287 20.17 -22.03 17.99
C ARG A 287 20.48 -22.74 16.68
N LEU A 288 21.44 -23.66 16.69
CA LEU A 288 21.84 -24.43 15.52
C LEU A 288 20.96 -25.67 15.27
N GLN A 289 20.00 -25.98 16.15
CA GLN A 289 19.06 -27.06 15.89
C GLN A 289 18.22 -26.76 14.63
N PRO A 290 18.00 -27.74 13.74
CA PRO A 290 17.23 -27.53 12.50
C PRO A 290 15.85 -26.92 12.74
N THR A 291 15.15 -27.35 13.79
CA THR A 291 13.84 -26.82 14.18
C THR A 291 13.91 -25.36 14.62
N SER A 292 14.94 -24.97 15.37
CA SER A 292 15.20 -23.57 15.75
C SER A 292 15.51 -22.69 14.54
N LEU A 293 16.28 -23.21 13.58
CA LEU A 293 16.61 -22.51 12.34
C LEU A 293 15.37 -22.33 11.44
N GLN A 294 14.54 -23.37 11.33
CA GLN A 294 13.29 -23.31 10.57
C GLN A 294 12.31 -22.32 11.20
N LEU A 295 12.11 -22.39 12.52
CA LEU A 295 11.30 -21.42 13.24
C LEU A 295 11.85 -20.00 13.04
N GLY A 296 13.16 -19.82 13.21
CA GLY A 296 13.84 -18.55 12.94
C GLY A 296 13.59 -18.03 11.52
N ALA A 297 13.68 -18.88 10.50
CA ALA A 297 13.42 -18.48 9.11
C ALA A 297 11.97 -18.00 8.89
N LEU A 298 11.00 -18.58 9.58
CA LEU A 298 9.59 -18.21 9.50
C LEU A 298 9.26 -16.90 10.22
N ILE A 299 9.97 -16.57 11.30
CA ILE A 299 9.65 -15.40 12.13
C ILE A 299 9.64 -14.06 11.34
N PRO A 300 10.67 -13.72 10.52
CA PRO A 300 10.62 -12.50 9.69
C PRO A 300 9.42 -12.47 8.75
N TYR A 301 9.03 -13.61 8.20
CA TYR A 301 7.86 -13.73 7.32
C TYR A 301 6.55 -13.43 8.08
N LEU A 302 6.37 -14.03 9.26
CA LEU A 302 5.22 -13.77 10.13
C LEU A 302 5.16 -12.31 10.61
N ILE A 303 6.31 -11.71 10.98
CA ILE A 303 6.40 -10.29 11.36
C ILE A 303 5.99 -9.40 10.18
N ASN A 304 6.56 -9.68 9.00
CA ASN A 304 6.28 -8.89 7.81
C ASN A 304 4.79 -8.95 7.44
N ALA A 305 4.14 -10.10 7.57
CA ALA A 305 2.71 -10.23 7.26
C ALA A 305 1.79 -9.35 8.12
N LEU A 306 2.17 -9.07 9.37
CA LEU A 306 1.38 -8.22 10.27
C LEU A 306 1.45 -6.72 9.91
N ILE A 307 2.51 -6.32 9.22
CA ILE A 307 2.84 -4.91 8.91
C ILE A 307 2.63 -4.61 7.42
N TYR A 308 2.93 -5.60 6.58
CA TYR A 308 3.03 -5.50 5.15
C TYR A 308 2.21 -6.58 4.46
N ARG A 309 1.90 -6.31 3.20
CA ARG A 309 1.39 -7.29 2.26
C ARG A 309 2.41 -8.43 2.07
N PRO A 310 1.98 -9.70 2.05
CA PRO A 310 2.90 -10.82 1.81
C PRO A 310 3.64 -10.67 0.49
N ALA A 311 4.95 -10.93 0.53
CA ALA A 311 5.86 -11.29 -0.56
C ALA A 311 5.71 -10.61 -1.92
N GLU A 312 6.58 -9.63 -2.17
CA GLU A 312 7.11 -9.35 -3.52
C GLU A 312 8.55 -9.90 -3.69
N GLY A 313 9.05 -10.68 -2.72
CA GLY A 313 10.43 -11.21 -2.69
C GLY A 313 10.52 -12.74 -2.77
N GLN A 314 11.55 -13.26 -3.47
CA GLN A 314 11.76 -14.69 -3.71
C GLN A 314 11.81 -15.55 -2.44
N ALA A 315 12.44 -15.09 -1.36
CA ALA A 315 12.60 -15.88 -0.14
C ALA A 315 11.28 -16.16 0.59
N GLU A 316 10.33 -15.21 0.54
CA GLU A 316 9.01 -15.40 1.15
C GLU A 316 8.15 -16.38 0.33
N ASN A 317 8.34 -16.45 -1.00
CA ASN A 317 7.68 -17.45 -1.85
C ASN A 317 8.16 -18.87 -1.55
N VAL A 318 9.47 -19.06 -1.34
CA VAL A 318 10.03 -20.38 -1.01
C VAL A 318 9.49 -20.89 0.34
N LEU A 319 9.33 -20.00 1.32
CA LEU A 319 8.75 -20.37 2.62
C LEU A 319 7.28 -20.76 2.52
N LEU A 320 6.52 -20.11 1.63
CA LEU A 320 5.11 -20.44 1.35
C LEU A 320 4.94 -21.78 0.62
N GLU A 321 5.90 -22.16 -0.23
CA GLU A 321 5.87 -23.44 -0.94
C GLU A 321 6.36 -24.62 -0.08
N ALA A 322 7.09 -24.33 1.00
CA ALA A 322 7.68 -25.32 1.91
C ALA A 322 6.83 -25.60 3.17
N SER A 323 5.76 -24.84 3.40
CA SER A 323 4.83 -24.98 4.52
C SER A 323 3.57 -25.76 4.14
#